data_AF-A0A942A819-F1
#
_entry.id   AF-A0A942A819-F1
#
_cell.length_a   1.000
_cell.length_b   1.000
_cell.length_c   1.000
_cell.angle_alpha   90.00
_cell.angle_beta   90.00
_cell.angle_gamma   90.00
#
_symmetry.space_group_name_H-M   'P 1'
#
loop_
_entity.id
_entity.type
_entity.pdbx_description
1 polymer ?
#
loop_
_entity_poly.entity_id
_entity_poly.type
_entity_poly.pdbx_seq_one_letter_code
_entity_poly.pdbx_strand_id
1 'polypeptide(L)'
;MLRKQIKYLMVCSFLALPCVMQAQDDVTNAFDDLKRQGTVNEQDSEMRRVASSDAVKRLIQENPEAGYFCFTEDREHDIRMTDAIPVRWVERSADSRTKFRGDCLPGEFYTWQVGIFAPYETLSDVSVIFSDWKNEKGNKIPASAFRCFNLGGTDTNGQSFKKTVNVSKGNVQALWIGSNVPVTASGVYKGKVTIKAADAKPVEIACELTVQGSPIANHGDNEGWRKTRLRWLDSSIGNADEPTAPYVPVQLQKQKISWLGGTMELSKEGLPQSLSTRYDQSNQLNDQSNNPVLAGEMRFVIETENGEEVLKPGSLRITGRNNASVNWIATRKNRNFEVQCSGKFGFDGLVDYQIQVKSLGDVKVKDIRLEIPYTSYAAKYMMGLGHKGGFRPDSVINWQWNVDKHQDKIWMGNINAGLNFCFKDENYVRPLVNIYYGLGKLNLPASWGNANKGGIDILPDKDGTVLMTAYSGERTMQKGDVLHYNFNMLVTPVKPLNLKELAEKRFYHSNSDVSAGYIPAALEAGANMINIHHKKDVYPFINYPYYDEAVPDLKRFISDAHSKDLDVRLYYTTRELTV
;
A
#
# COMPACT_ATOMS: atom_id res chain seq x y z
N MET A 1 43.06 15.63 76.78
CA MET A 1 42.35 15.32 78.04
C MET A 1 40.88 15.18 77.69
N LEU A 2 40.10 14.18 78.06
CA LEU A 2 40.29 12.99 78.88
C LEU A 2 39.17 12.03 78.45
N ARG A 3 39.48 10.74 78.31
CA ARG A 3 38.52 9.64 78.15
C ARG A 3 37.62 9.53 79.38
N LYS A 4 36.35 9.14 79.20
CA LYS A 4 35.71 8.07 80.01
C LYS A 4 34.49 7.49 79.31
N GLN A 5 34.25 6.24 79.66
CA GLN A 5 33.56 5.16 78.94
C GLN A 5 32.55 4.53 79.92
N ILE A 6 31.59 3.73 79.41
CA ILE A 6 30.75 2.69 80.10
C ILE A 6 29.36 3.20 80.56
N LYS A 7 28.19 2.56 80.33
CA LYS A 7 27.63 1.51 79.44
C LYS A 7 26.15 1.25 79.88
N TYR A 8 25.25 1.02 78.91
CA TYR A 8 23.93 0.34 78.93
C TYR A 8 22.74 0.83 79.79
N LEU A 9 21.63 1.22 79.12
CA LEU A 9 20.36 0.46 78.96
C LEU A 9 19.43 1.27 78.01
N MET A 10 19.27 0.88 76.74
CA MET A 10 18.15 0.09 76.17
C MET A 10 16.78 0.79 76.15
N VAL A 11 16.31 1.10 74.92
CA VAL A 11 14.93 1.03 74.38
C VAL A 11 14.52 2.31 73.62
N CYS A 12 14.05 2.08 72.38
CA CYS A 12 13.40 2.99 71.44
C CYS A 12 14.28 3.98 70.65
N SER A 13 14.68 3.58 69.44
CA SER A 13 14.46 4.34 68.18
C SER A 13 15.22 3.70 67.01
N PHE A 14 14.64 2.66 66.42
CA PHE A 14 14.98 2.19 65.06
C PHE A 14 13.68 1.72 64.40
N LEU A 15 12.97 2.67 63.80
CA LEU A 15 11.95 2.43 62.77
C LEU A 15 12.26 3.41 61.63
N ALA A 16 13.38 3.17 60.94
CA ALA A 16 13.53 3.59 59.57
C ALA A 16 13.20 2.35 58.73
N LEU A 17 11.95 2.26 58.26
CA LEU A 17 11.57 1.27 57.27
C LEU A 17 12.45 1.48 56.02
N PRO A 18 13.01 0.41 55.42
CA PRO A 18 13.49 0.51 54.06
C PRO A 18 12.26 0.72 53.18
N CYS A 19 12.16 1.90 52.57
CA CYS A 19 11.30 2.11 51.42
C CYS A 19 11.86 1.22 50.30
N VAL A 20 11.37 -0.01 50.25
CA VAL A 20 11.46 -0.85 49.06
C VAL A 20 10.65 -0.10 48.01
N MET A 21 11.33 0.68 47.17
CA MET A 21 10.79 0.99 45.85
C MET A 21 10.69 -0.36 45.15
N GLN A 22 9.51 -0.98 45.22
CA GLN A 22 9.11 -1.95 44.22
C GLN A 22 9.23 -1.22 42.89
N ALA A 23 10.22 -1.62 42.09
CA ALA A 23 10.16 -1.39 40.66
C ALA A 23 8.81 -1.94 40.23
N GLN A 24 7.90 -1.04 39.87
CA GLN A 24 6.64 -1.39 39.27
C GLN A 24 7.01 -2.08 37.96
N ASP A 25 6.75 -3.39 37.87
CA ASP A 25 6.80 -4.14 36.61
C ASP A 25 5.67 -3.57 35.72
N ASP A 26 5.87 -2.36 35.20
CA ASP A 26 4.93 -1.69 34.33
C ASP A 26 4.86 -2.46 33.03
N VAL A 27 3.67 -3.01 32.76
CA VAL A 27 3.28 -3.65 31.49
C VAL A 27 3.65 -2.72 30.33
N THR A 28 4.46 -3.21 29.37
CA THR A 28 4.86 -2.44 28.20
C THR A 28 4.18 -2.94 26.93
N ASN A 29 3.73 -1.99 26.10
CA ASN A 29 3.37 -2.27 24.72
C ASN A 29 4.58 -2.01 23.80
N ALA A 30 4.47 -2.39 22.52
CA ALA A 30 5.56 -2.24 21.56
C ALA A 30 6.09 -0.80 21.41
N PHE A 31 5.26 0.23 21.63
CA PHE A 31 5.71 1.61 21.63
C PHE A 31 6.48 1.96 22.90
N ASP A 32 6.07 1.46 24.07
CA ASP A 32 6.80 1.64 25.33
C ASP A 32 8.12 0.86 25.36
N ASP A 33 8.19 -0.32 24.75
CA ASP A 33 9.45 -1.05 24.57
C ASP A 33 10.43 -0.27 23.69
N LEU A 34 9.91 0.32 22.60
CA LEU A 34 10.67 1.20 21.74
C LEU A 34 11.23 2.40 22.53
N LYS A 35 10.49 2.91 23.53
CA LYS A 35 10.92 4.04 24.39
C LYS A 35 12.13 3.67 25.24
N ARG A 36 12.17 2.43 25.74
CA ARG A 36 13.15 2.01 26.74
C ARG A 36 14.47 1.55 26.13
N GLN A 37 14.42 0.87 24.98
CA GLN A 37 15.60 0.14 24.47
C GLN A 37 15.96 0.47 23.02
N GLY A 38 15.13 1.25 22.31
CA GLY A 38 15.29 1.46 20.88
C GLY A 38 15.08 0.19 20.04
N THR A 39 14.56 -0.86 20.66
CA THR A 39 14.16 -2.14 20.06
C THR A 39 12.84 -2.54 20.70
N VAL A 40 11.90 -3.04 19.90
CA VAL A 40 10.68 -3.63 20.45
C VAL A 40 11.07 -4.95 21.12
N ASN A 41 11.11 -5.00 22.47
CA ASN A 41 11.34 -6.23 23.21
C ASN A 41 10.03 -7.00 23.38
N GLU A 42 9.57 -7.61 22.29
CA GLU A 42 8.35 -8.42 22.26
C GLU A 42 8.31 -9.52 23.35
N GLN A 43 9.46 -10.00 23.85
CA GLN A 43 9.53 -11.07 24.85
C GLN A 43 8.99 -10.66 26.23
N ASP A 44 9.01 -9.38 26.55
CA ASP A 44 8.58 -8.86 27.85
C ASP A 44 7.06 -8.64 27.91
N SER A 45 6.38 -8.65 26.77
CA SER A 45 4.93 -8.47 26.69
C SER A 45 4.18 -9.57 27.46
N GLU A 46 3.28 -9.19 28.35
CA GLU A 46 2.39 -10.11 29.07
C GLU A 46 1.62 -11.02 28.10
N MET A 47 1.26 -10.48 26.92
CA MET A 47 0.51 -11.19 25.88
C MET A 47 1.36 -12.18 25.07
N ARG A 48 2.65 -12.30 25.36
CA ARG A 48 3.53 -13.38 24.88
C ARG A 48 3.86 -14.44 25.92
N ARG A 49 3.45 -14.25 27.18
CA ARG A 49 3.65 -15.27 28.23
C ARG A 49 2.67 -16.41 28.02
N VAL A 50 3.16 -17.54 27.51
CA VAL A 50 2.34 -18.72 27.19
C VAL A 50 1.83 -19.40 28.47
N ALA A 51 0.52 -19.65 28.53
CA ALA A 51 -0.11 -20.41 29.61
C ALA A 51 0.36 -21.88 29.63
N SER A 52 0.52 -22.45 30.82
CA SER A 52 0.87 -23.87 30.96
C SER A 52 -0.21 -24.78 30.35
N SER A 53 0.20 -25.95 29.86
CA SER A 53 -0.73 -26.92 29.26
C SER A 53 -1.86 -27.31 30.22
N ASP A 54 -1.61 -27.39 31.53
CA ASP A 54 -2.65 -27.72 32.52
C ASP A 54 -3.60 -26.55 32.78
N ALA A 55 -3.14 -25.29 32.69
CA ALA A 55 -4.03 -24.14 32.72
C ALA A 55 -4.93 -24.08 31.47
N VAL A 56 -4.38 -24.36 30.28
CA VAL A 56 -5.15 -24.43 29.04
C VAL A 56 -6.15 -25.59 29.07
N LYS A 57 -5.77 -26.77 29.58
CA LYS A 57 -6.72 -27.89 29.76
C LYS A 57 -7.88 -27.51 30.69
N ARG A 58 -7.60 -26.83 31.80
CA ARG A 58 -8.65 -26.34 32.72
C ARG A 58 -9.60 -25.35 32.04
N LEU A 59 -9.07 -24.43 31.25
CA LEU A 59 -9.88 -23.52 30.43
C LEU A 59 -10.79 -24.32 29.47
N ILE A 60 -10.23 -25.28 28.72
CA ILE A 60 -10.99 -26.12 27.79
C ILE A 60 -12.04 -26.99 28.50
N GLN A 61 -11.84 -27.34 29.77
CA GLN A 61 -12.84 -28.07 30.55
C GLN A 61 -14.07 -27.23 30.94
N GLU A 62 -14.00 -25.89 30.84
CA GLU A 62 -15.15 -25.01 31.09
C GLU A 62 -16.27 -25.21 30.07
N ASN A 63 -15.97 -25.71 28.86
CA ASN A 63 -16.92 -26.10 27.82
C ASN A 63 -18.11 -25.14 27.64
N PRO A 64 -17.87 -23.87 27.24
CA PRO A 64 -18.92 -22.88 27.11
C PRO A 64 -19.93 -23.31 26.05
N GLU A 65 -21.21 -22.96 26.24
CA GLU A 65 -22.29 -23.34 25.30
C GLU A 65 -22.03 -22.92 23.85
N ALA A 66 -21.25 -21.86 23.65
CA ALA A 66 -20.88 -21.37 22.33
C ALA A 66 -19.92 -22.30 21.58
N GLY A 67 -19.20 -23.20 22.26
CA GLY A 67 -18.18 -24.04 21.66
C GLY A 67 -16.87 -23.29 21.34
N TYR A 68 -16.70 -22.08 21.85
CA TYR A 68 -15.46 -21.29 21.73
C TYR A 68 -15.40 -20.22 22.82
N PHE A 69 -14.23 -19.61 22.96
CA PHE A 69 -13.98 -18.54 23.92
C PHE A 69 -13.75 -17.21 23.23
N CYS A 70 -14.22 -16.12 23.85
CA CYS A 70 -13.87 -14.76 23.50
C CYS A 70 -13.14 -14.08 24.65
N PHE A 71 -12.12 -13.29 24.32
CA PHE A 71 -11.32 -12.53 25.26
C PHE A 71 -11.22 -11.08 24.79
N THR A 72 -11.65 -10.14 25.62
CA THR A 72 -11.51 -8.70 25.34
C THR A 72 -10.15 -8.22 25.80
N GLU A 73 -9.45 -7.47 24.95
CA GLU A 73 -8.21 -6.77 25.34
C GLU A 73 -8.25 -5.34 24.83
N ASP A 74 -7.69 -4.43 25.62
CA ASP A 74 -7.45 -3.06 25.21
C ASP A 74 -6.21 -2.96 24.30
N ARG A 75 -5.89 -1.75 23.88
CA ARG A 75 -4.71 -1.45 23.05
C ARG A 75 -3.39 -1.43 23.82
N GLU A 76 -3.36 -1.71 25.12
CA GLU A 76 -2.10 -1.90 25.85
C GLU A 76 -1.70 -3.38 25.83
N HIS A 77 -2.70 -4.27 25.81
CA HIS A 77 -2.53 -5.72 25.85
C HIS A 77 -2.85 -6.36 24.49
N ASP A 78 -2.20 -5.91 23.40
CA ASP A 78 -2.46 -6.49 22.09
C ASP A 78 -2.17 -8.00 22.08
N ILE A 79 -3.08 -8.76 21.48
CA ILE A 79 -2.94 -10.18 21.23
C ILE A 79 -1.79 -10.41 20.24
N ARG A 80 -0.75 -11.11 20.69
CA ARG A 80 0.50 -11.34 19.93
C ARG A 80 0.64 -12.75 19.36
N MET A 81 -0.15 -13.71 19.82
CA MET A 81 -0.01 -15.14 19.51
C MET A 81 -1.25 -15.68 18.81
N THR A 82 -1.05 -16.56 17.83
CA THR A 82 -2.12 -17.19 17.04
C THR A 82 -2.28 -18.69 17.31
N ASP A 83 -1.33 -19.29 18.02
CA ASP A 83 -1.20 -20.72 18.29
C ASP A 83 -1.05 -21.04 19.79
N ALA A 84 -1.14 -20.02 20.65
CA ALA A 84 -1.00 -20.15 22.10
C ALA A 84 -1.94 -19.21 22.86
N ILE A 85 -2.28 -19.62 24.09
CA ILE A 85 -3.11 -18.84 25.02
C ILE A 85 -2.18 -18.10 25.99
N PRO A 86 -2.32 -16.77 26.15
CA PRO A 86 -1.54 -16.03 27.14
C PRO A 86 -1.99 -16.35 28.57
N VAL A 87 -1.06 -16.33 29.53
CA VAL A 87 -1.31 -16.55 30.96
C VAL A 87 -2.46 -15.67 31.48
N ARG A 88 -2.46 -14.40 31.08
CA ARG A 88 -3.51 -13.41 31.41
C ARG A 88 -4.93 -13.93 31.21
N TRP A 89 -5.17 -14.70 30.14
CA TRP A 89 -6.51 -15.17 29.77
C TRP A 89 -7.03 -16.27 30.70
N VAL A 90 -6.15 -17.18 31.13
CA VAL A 90 -6.51 -18.28 32.03
C VAL A 90 -6.64 -17.85 33.49
N GLU A 91 -6.00 -16.74 33.87
CA GLU A 91 -6.09 -16.16 35.22
C GLU A 91 -7.34 -15.30 35.42
N ARG A 92 -7.90 -14.75 34.34
CA ARG A 92 -9.16 -13.99 34.35
C ARG A 92 -10.35 -14.89 34.67
N SER A 93 -11.31 -14.37 35.42
CA SER A 93 -12.59 -15.04 35.65
C SER A 93 -13.41 -15.11 34.35
N ALA A 94 -14.24 -16.15 34.20
CA ALA A 94 -15.06 -16.35 33.00
C ALA A 94 -15.87 -15.11 32.61
N ASP A 95 -16.53 -14.47 33.57
CA ASP A 95 -17.34 -13.26 33.39
C ASP A 95 -16.51 -12.03 32.95
N SER A 96 -15.26 -11.93 33.39
CA SER A 96 -14.41 -10.79 33.00
C SER A 96 -13.93 -10.90 31.55
N ARG A 97 -13.77 -12.10 30.99
CA ARG A 97 -13.22 -12.34 29.63
C ARG A 97 -14.11 -11.76 28.53
N THR A 98 -15.43 -11.67 28.77
CA THR A 98 -16.43 -11.13 27.85
C THR A 98 -16.94 -9.74 28.27
N LYS A 99 -16.13 -8.98 29.02
CA LYS A 99 -16.39 -7.58 29.36
C LYS A 99 -15.27 -6.70 28.86
N PHE A 100 -15.61 -5.70 28.06
CA PHE A 100 -14.66 -4.69 27.60
C PHE A 100 -14.87 -3.38 28.35
N ARG A 101 -13.77 -2.77 28.80
CA ARG A 101 -13.73 -1.42 29.35
C ARG A 101 -12.60 -0.66 28.67
N GLY A 102 -12.85 0.59 28.31
CA GLY A 102 -11.83 1.48 27.75
C GLY A 102 -12.02 2.93 28.16
N ASP A 103 -10.94 3.68 28.07
CA ASP A 103 -10.89 5.11 28.37
C ASP A 103 -10.38 5.88 27.14
N CYS A 104 -11.07 6.93 26.74
CA CYS A 104 -10.66 7.74 25.60
C CYS A 104 -11.00 9.22 25.77
N LEU A 105 -10.35 10.05 24.95
CA LEU A 105 -10.69 11.47 24.85
C LEU A 105 -11.86 11.66 23.85
N PRO A 106 -12.66 12.74 23.98
CA PRO A 106 -13.61 13.11 22.95
C PRO A 106 -12.90 13.31 21.59
N GLY A 107 -13.48 12.84 20.50
CA GLY A 107 -12.90 12.97 19.15
C GLY A 107 -11.87 11.90 18.76
N GLU A 108 -11.47 11.04 19.69
CA GLU A 108 -10.47 9.98 19.46
C GLU A 108 -10.98 8.87 18.53
N PHE A 109 -10.11 8.28 17.72
CA PHE A 109 -10.37 6.96 17.13
C PHE A 109 -9.89 5.86 18.10
N TYR A 110 -10.83 5.20 18.76
CA TYR A 110 -10.48 4.21 19.78
C TYR A 110 -10.30 2.83 19.17
N THR A 111 -9.25 2.11 19.57
CA THR A 111 -8.90 0.77 19.07
C THR A 111 -8.76 -0.24 20.21
N TRP A 112 -9.17 -1.48 19.95
CA TRP A 112 -9.13 -2.59 20.90
C TRP A 112 -9.32 -3.92 20.16
N GLN A 113 -9.26 -5.04 20.88
CA GLN A 113 -9.33 -6.37 20.27
C GLN A 113 -10.29 -7.34 20.98
N VAL A 114 -10.79 -8.29 20.19
CA VAL A 114 -11.40 -9.53 20.68
C VAL A 114 -10.59 -10.72 20.18
N GLY A 115 -10.03 -11.50 21.10
CA GLY A 115 -9.41 -12.79 20.80
C GLY A 115 -10.45 -13.89 20.76
N ILE A 116 -10.48 -14.68 19.69
CA ILE A 116 -11.31 -15.87 19.56
C ILE A 116 -10.42 -17.10 19.66
N PHE A 117 -10.74 -18.01 20.58
CA PHE A 117 -10.06 -19.29 20.70
C PHE A 117 -11.03 -20.45 20.38
N ALA A 118 -10.62 -21.31 19.45
CA ALA A 118 -11.42 -22.42 18.92
C ALA A 118 -10.88 -23.78 19.39
N PRO A 119 -11.09 -24.21 20.65
CA PRO A 119 -10.44 -25.42 21.17
C PRO A 119 -11.03 -26.74 20.67
N TYR A 120 -12.33 -26.79 20.37
CA TYR A 120 -13.02 -28.05 20.10
C TYR A 120 -13.06 -28.41 18.62
N GLU A 121 -13.35 -27.41 17.78
CA GLU A 121 -13.53 -27.53 16.34
C GLU A 121 -13.16 -26.24 15.61
N THR A 122 -13.03 -26.31 14.29
CA THR A 122 -12.78 -25.14 13.45
C THR A 122 -14.03 -24.26 13.40
N LEU A 123 -13.86 -22.96 13.68
CA LEU A 123 -14.93 -21.97 13.51
C LEU A 123 -14.87 -21.42 12.09
N SER A 124 -16.00 -21.48 11.38
CA SER A 124 -16.11 -20.97 10.02
C SER A 124 -16.95 -19.70 9.97
N ASP A 125 -16.59 -18.79 9.06
CA ASP A 125 -17.31 -17.54 8.76
C ASP A 125 -17.65 -16.72 10.01
N VAL A 126 -16.61 -16.36 10.76
CA VAL A 126 -16.74 -15.50 11.94
C VAL A 126 -17.25 -14.12 11.54
N SER A 127 -18.26 -13.63 12.25
CA SER A 127 -18.89 -12.32 12.09
C SER A 127 -18.91 -11.55 13.41
N VAL A 128 -18.94 -10.22 13.30
CA VAL A 128 -19.02 -9.28 14.43
C VAL A 128 -20.22 -8.36 14.21
N ILE A 129 -21.09 -8.29 15.21
CA ILE A 129 -22.29 -7.44 15.19
C ILE A 129 -22.18 -6.41 16.32
N PHE A 130 -22.40 -5.14 16.00
CA PHE A 130 -22.33 -4.03 16.95
C PHE A 130 -23.72 -3.54 17.32
N SER A 131 -23.95 -3.24 18.60
CA SER A 131 -25.10 -2.42 19.01
C SER A 131 -24.76 -0.94 18.91
N ASP A 132 -25.78 -0.09 19.02
CA ASP A 132 -25.56 1.29 19.42
C ASP A 132 -24.98 1.34 20.84
N TRP A 133 -24.01 2.22 21.07
CA TRP A 133 -23.50 2.49 22.41
C TRP A 133 -24.13 3.79 22.91
N LYS A 134 -24.73 3.77 24.10
CA LYS A 134 -25.50 4.88 24.66
C LYS A 134 -24.98 5.29 26.02
N ASN A 135 -24.97 6.59 26.31
CA ASN A 135 -24.73 7.09 27.66
C ASN A 135 -26.04 7.33 28.41
N GLU A 136 -25.95 7.70 29.70
CA GLU A 136 -27.10 7.96 30.57
C GLU A 136 -27.99 9.12 30.09
N LYS A 137 -27.44 10.04 29.28
CA LYS A 137 -28.18 11.17 28.69
C LYS A 137 -28.88 10.79 27.37
N GLY A 138 -28.75 9.54 26.92
CA GLY A 138 -29.30 9.07 25.65
C GLY A 138 -28.48 9.46 24.41
N ASN A 139 -27.32 10.11 24.57
CA ASN A 139 -26.39 10.34 23.46
C ASN A 139 -25.88 8.99 22.96
N LYS A 140 -25.63 8.91 21.65
CA LYS A 140 -25.39 7.64 20.95
C LYS A 140 -24.13 7.70 20.10
N ILE A 141 -23.30 6.66 20.21
CA ILE A 141 -22.34 6.26 19.18
C ILE A 141 -23.02 5.13 18.38
N PRO A 142 -23.33 5.34 17.09
CA PRO A 142 -24.09 4.36 16.34
C PRO A 142 -23.29 3.09 16.05
N ALA A 143 -23.98 1.95 15.93
CA ALA A 143 -23.36 0.68 15.54
C ALA A 143 -22.51 0.81 14.26
N SER A 144 -22.94 1.65 13.31
CA SER A 144 -22.22 1.92 12.05
C SER A 144 -20.91 2.68 12.21
N ALA A 145 -20.63 3.26 13.38
CA ALA A 145 -19.35 3.90 13.68
C ALA A 145 -18.26 2.88 14.03
N PHE A 146 -18.63 1.63 14.36
CA PHE A 146 -17.71 0.55 14.69
C PHE A 146 -17.37 -0.26 13.45
N ARG A 147 -16.15 -0.78 13.41
CA ARG A 147 -15.69 -1.68 12.34
C ARG A 147 -14.75 -2.75 12.90
N CYS A 148 -14.68 -3.88 12.21
CA CYS A 148 -13.69 -4.93 12.45
C CYS A 148 -12.79 -5.04 11.21
N PHE A 149 -11.51 -4.66 11.32
CA PHE A 149 -10.57 -4.60 10.18
C PHE A 149 -10.30 -5.96 9.55
N ASN A 150 -10.50 -7.05 10.31
CA ASN A 150 -10.30 -8.41 9.84
C ASN A 150 -11.38 -8.87 8.85
N LEU A 151 -12.61 -8.33 8.94
CA LEU A 151 -13.77 -8.80 8.18
C LEU A 151 -13.98 -8.09 6.83
N GLY A 152 -13.22 -7.03 6.57
CA GLY A 152 -13.42 -6.23 5.37
C GLY A 152 -12.95 -4.80 5.58
N GLY A 153 -13.20 -3.98 4.58
CA GLY A 153 -12.75 -2.61 4.57
C GLY A 153 -12.94 -1.94 3.22
N THR A 154 -12.15 -0.89 3.01
CA THR A 154 -12.01 -0.21 1.73
C THR A 154 -10.60 -0.46 1.20
N ASP A 155 -10.45 -0.95 -0.03
CA ASP A 155 -9.15 -1.23 -0.61
C ASP A 155 -8.44 0.05 -1.12
N THR A 156 -7.22 -0.09 -1.63
CA THR A 156 -6.43 1.03 -2.16
C THR A 156 -7.04 1.70 -3.40
N ASN A 157 -8.06 1.10 -4.02
CA ASN A 157 -8.80 1.67 -5.14
C ASN A 157 -10.12 2.33 -4.70
N GLY A 158 -10.41 2.34 -3.40
CA GLY A 158 -11.67 2.87 -2.86
C GLY A 158 -12.85 1.88 -2.95
N GLN A 159 -12.61 0.62 -3.29
CA GLN A 159 -13.64 -0.40 -3.40
C GLN A 159 -13.85 -1.10 -2.06
N SER A 160 -15.11 -1.32 -1.69
CA SER A 160 -15.40 -2.11 -0.50
C SER A 160 -15.14 -3.58 -0.76
N PHE A 161 -14.54 -4.25 0.22
CA PHE A 161 -14.34 -5.70 0.19
C PHE A 161 -14.76 -6.32 1.52
N LYS A 162 -15.00 -7.63 1.48
CA LYS A 162 -15.24 -8.47 2.66
C LYS A 162 -14.23 -9.61 2.69
N LYS A 163 -13.91 -10.07 3.89
CA LYS A 163 -13.05 -11.24 4.15
C LYS A 163 -13.80 -12.23 5.01
N THR A 164 -13.78 -13.49 4.59
CA THR A 164 -14.21 -14.61 5.42
C THR A 164 -13.09 -14.95 6.40
N VAL A 165 -13.39 -14.92 7.69
CA VAL A 165 -12.44 -15.28 8.75
C VAL A 165 -12.82 -16.64 9.32
N ASN A 166 -11.90 -17.59 9.24
CA ASN A 166 -12.02 -18.92 9.83
C ASN A 166 -10.95 -19.08 10.91
N VAL A 167 -11.28 -19.76 12.01
CA VAL A 167 -10.35 -20.04 13.11
C VAL A 167 -10.17 -21.55 13.20
N SER A 168 -8.97 -22.01 12.85
CA SER A 168 -8.65 -23.44 12.92
C SER A 168 -8.72 -23.95 14.35
N LYS A 169 -9.11 -25.23 14.51
CA LYS A 169 -9.09 -25.88 15.82
C LYS A 169 -7.72 -25.73 16.50
N GLY A 170 -7.73 -25.30 17.76
CA GLY A 170 -6.54 -25.08 18.58
C GLY A 170 -5.92 -23.69 18.44
N ASN A 171 -6.39 -22.87 17.49
CA ASN A 171 -5.80 -21.57 17.21
C ASN A 171 -6.59 -20.40 17.80
N VAL A 172 -5.90 -19.27 17.85
CA VAL A 172 -6.39 -17.96 18.27
C VAL A 172 -6.47 -17.03 17.06
N GLN A 173 -7.58 -16.29 16.95
CA GLN A 173 -7.75 -15.20 16.00
C GLN A 173 -8.01 -13.89 16.74
N ALA A 174 -7.13 -12.91 16.56
CA ALA A 174 -7.35 -11.54 17.03
C ALA A 174 -8.24 -10.78 16.03
N LEU A 175 -9.36 -10.25 16.50
CA LEU A 175 -10.22 -9.33 15.76
C LEU A 175 -9.94 -7.89 16.23
N TRP A 176 -9.41 -7.07 15.34
CA TRP A 176 -9.15 -5.66 15.58
C TRP A 176 -10.41 -4.82 15.35
N ILE A 177 -10.86 -4.14 16.40
CA ILE A 177 -12.05 -3.30 16.38
C ILE A 177 -11.66 -1.85 16.59
N GLY A 178 -12.31 -0.93 15.85
CA GLY A 178 -12.11 0.50 16.04
C GLY A 178 -13.37 1.32 15.81
N SER A 179 -13.43 2.51 16.41
CA SER A 179 -14.54 3.46 16.24
C SER A 179 -14.12 4.92 16.38
N ASN A 180 -14.76 5.80 15.60
CA ASN A 180 -14.65 7.25 15.78
C ASN A 180 -15.56 7.69 16.93
N VAL A 181 -14.97 8.18 18.02
CA VAL A 181 -15.70 8.77 19.14
C VAL A 181 -16.07 10.22 18.80
N PRO A 182 -17.34 10.64 18.95
CA PRO A 182 -17.73 12.01 18.67
C PRO A 182 -16.94 13.04 19.50
N VAL A 183 -16.60 14.19 18.90
CA VAL A 183 -15.90 15.29 19.60
C VAL A 183 -16.70 15.88 20.76
N THR A 184 -18.02 15.71 20.75
CA THR A 184 -18.94 16.15 21.80
C THR A 184 -19.26 15.06 22.83
N ALA A 185 -18.70 13.86 22.67
CA ALA A 185 -18.98 12.76 23.57
C ALA A 185 -18.37 13.03 24.97
N SER A 186 -19.11 12.67 26.00
CA SER A 186 -18.69 12.76 27.39
C SER A 186 -19.48 11.77 28.25
N GLY A 187 -18.84 11.27 29.30
CA GLY A 187 -19.38 10.27 30.20
C GLY A 187 -19.22 8.85 29.67
N VAL A 188 -19.97 7.92 30.28
CA VAL A 188 -19.83 6.48 30.03
C VAL A 188 -20.82 6.03 28.96
N TYR A 189 -20.32 5.46 27.86
CA TYR A 189 -21.12 4.85 26.80
C TYR A 189 -21.13 3.33 26.96
N LYS A 190 -22.32 2.72 26.94
CA LYS A 190 -22.50 1.28 27.10
C LYS A 190 -23.17 0.67 25.88
N GLY A 191 -22.70 -0.50 25.47
CA GLY A 191 -23.29 -1.27 24.38
C GLY A 191 -22.80 -2.71 24.39
N LYS A 192 -23.06 -3.41 23.29
CA LYS A 192 -22.69 -4.81 23.10
C LYS A 192 -21.97 -5.03 21.78
N VAL A 193 -21.07 -6.00 21.80
CA VAL A 193 -20.49 -6.62 20.61
C VAL A 193 -20.84 -8.09 20.63
N THR A 194 -21.38 -8.61 19.54
CA THR A 194 -21.74 -10.04 19.43
C THR A 194 -20.82 -10.70 18.41
N ILE A 195 -20.11 -11.73 18.86
CA ILE A 195 -19.30 -12.60 18.01
C ILE A 195 -20.15 -13.81 17.63
N LYS A 196 -20.13 -14.19 16.36
CA LYS A 196 -20.86 -15.36 15.86
C LYS A 196 -20.08 -16.07 14.76
N ALA A 197 -19.95 -17.39 14.87
CA ALA A 197 -19.54 -18.27 13.77
C ALA A 197 -20.76 -18.97 13.16
N ALA A 198 -20.64 -19.51 11.93
CA ALA A 198 -21.77 -20.05 11.16
C ALA A 198 -22.63 -21.06 11.95
N ASP A 199 -21.98 -22.06 12.56
CA ASP A 199 -22.63 -23.21 13.21
C ASP A 199 -22.50 -23.18 14.75
N ALA A 200 -22.17 -22.02 15.32
CA ALA A 200 -21.94 -21.87 16.75
C ALA A 200 -22.89 -20.84 17.38
N LYS A 201 -23.21 -21.01 18.68
CA LYS A 201 -23.99 -19.99 19.39
C LYS A 201 -23.19 -18.68 19.49
N PRO A 202 -23.86 -17.52 19.47
CA PRO A 202 -23.18 -16.24 19.60
C PRO A 202 -22.64 -16.02 21.03
N VAL A 203 -21.52 -15.29 21.13
CA VAL A 203 -21.00 -14.77 22.40
C VAL A 203 -21.26 -13.26 22.44
N GLU A 204 -22.01 -12.81 23.45
CA GLU A 204 -22.19 -11.38 23.72
C GLU A 204 -21.09 -10.85 24.62
N ILE A 205 -20.51 -9.73 24.22
CA ILE A 205 -19.50 -8.98 24.96
C ILE A 205 -20.15 -7.68 25.43
N ALA A 206 -20.18 -7.44 26.74
CA ALA A 206 -20.64 -6.18 27.30
C ALA A 206 -19.51 -5.15 27.25
N CYS A 207 -19.75 -4.00 26.62
CA CYS A 207 -18.74 -2.98 26.42
C CYS A 207 -19.09 -1.67 27.13
N GLU A 208 -18.08 -1.07 27.72
CA GLU A 208 -18.14 0.24 28.36
C GLU A 208 -16.97 1.11 27.90
N LEU A 209 -17.26 2.34 27.48
CA LEU A 209 -16.25 3.32 27.06
C LEU A 209 -16.46 4.64 27.81
N THR A 210 -15.48 5.00 28.62
CA THR A 210 -15.49 6.25 29.38
C THR A 210 -14.84 7.34 28.54
N VAL A 211 -15.62 8.38 28.22
CA VAL A 211 -15.16 9.54 27.45
C VAL A 211 -15.00 10.75 28.37
N GLN A 212 -13.77 11.20 28.57
CA GLN A 212 -13.46 12.29 29.50
C GLN A 212 -12.26 13.13 29.03
N GLY A 213 -12.15 14.35 29.55
CA GLY A 213 -11.09 15.29 29.20
C GLY A 213 -11.45 16.21 28.01
N SER A 214 -10.43 16.89 27.48
CA SER A 214 -10.58 17.79 26.34
C SER A 214 -10.55 17.01 25.01
N PRO A 215 -11.25 17.51 23.96
CA PRO A 215 -11.20 16.88 22.65
C PRO A 215 -9.77 16.73 22.11
N ILE A 216 -9.43 15.55 21.61
CA ILE A 216 -8.10 15.26 21.08
C ILE A 216 -7.95 15.75 19.63
N ALA A 217 -6.78 16.28 19.31
CA ALA A 217 -6.44 16.65 17.93
C ALA A 217 -6.19 15.42 17.06
N ASN A 218 -6.49 15.53 15.76
CA ASN A 218 -6.18 14.51 14.74
C ASN A 218 -6.64 13.09 15.10
N HIS A 219 -7.73 12.96 15.86
CA HIS A 219 -8.24 11.68 16.36
C HIS A 219 -7.25 10.87 17.22
N GLY A 220 -6.15 11.47 17.70
CA GLY A 220 -5.08 10.78 18.43
C GLY A 220 -3.90 10.29 17.60
N ASP A 221 -3.85 10.61 16.30
CA ASP A 221 -2.77 10.13 15.41
C ASP A 221 -1.37 10.58 15.76
N ASN A 222 -1.28 11.64 16.56
CA ASN A 222 -0.03 12.19 17.02
C ASN A 222 0.59 11.34 18.15
N GLU A 223 -0.11 10.32 18.64
CA GLU A 223 0.31 9.44 19.73
C GLU A 223 0.22 7.97 19.29
N GLY A 224 1.33 7.39 18.86
CA GLY A 224 1.44 6.05 18.29
C GLY A 224 0.87 4.94 19.18
N TRP A 225 1.06 5.03 20.50
CA TRP A 225 0.55 4.07 21.47
C TRP A 225 -0.99 3.91 21.42
N ARG A 226 -1.72 4.95 20.97
CA ARG A 226 -3.18 4.92 20.83
C ARG A 226 -3.67 4.06 19.67
N LYS A 227 -2.78 3.75 18.71
CA LYS A 227 -3.04 2.97 17.48
C LYS A 227 -4.17 3.51 16.59
N THR A 228 -4.45 4.80 16.68
CA THR A 228 -5.55 5.46 15.94
C THR A 228 -5.32 5.49 14.42
N ARG A 229 -4.06 5.35 13.99
CA ARG A 229 -3.64 5.26 12.59
C ARG A 229 -4.15 3.99 11.90
N LEU A 230 -4.63 2.97 12.63
CA LEU A 230 -5.28 1.80 12.02
C LEU A 230 -6.49 2.17 11.15
N ARG A 231 -7.18 3.27 11.45
CA ARG A 231 -8.28 3.75 10.59
C ARG A 231 -7.83 4.13 9.18
N TRP A 232 -6.53 4.33 8.94
CA TRP A 232 -5.99 4.63 7.62
C TRP A 232 -6.02 3.42 6.68
N LEU A 233 -6.16 2.19 7.21
CA LEU A 233 -6.30 0.98 6.40
C LEU A 233 -7.53 1.00 5.49
N ASP A 234 -8.57 1.74 5.88
CA ASP A 234 -9.80 1.96 5.09
C ASP A 234 -9.86 3.36 4.47
N SER A 235 -8.74 4.08 4.41
CA SER A 235 -8.75 5.46 3.95
C SER A 235 -8.94 5.53 2.44
N SER A 236 -9.87 6.38 2.01
CA SER A 236 -9.97 6.82 0.62
C SER A 236 -9.15 8.08 0.34
N ILE A 237 -8.32 8.54 1.29
CA ILE A 237 -7.45 9.71 1.10
C ILE A 237 -6.45 9.40 -0.02
N GLY A 238 -6.59 10.09 -1.16
CA GLY A 238 -5.82 9.83 -2.38
C GLY A 238 -6.67 9.26 -3.53
N ASN A 239 -7.87 8.74 -3.26
CA ASN A 239 -8.85 8.43 -4.29
C ASN A 239 -9.60 9.72 -4.63
N ALA A 240 -9.08 10.46 -5.61
CA ALA A 240 -9.66 11.71 -6.07
C ALA A 240 -9.99 11.65 -7.55
N ASP A 241 -11.15 12.19 -7.88
CA ASP A 241 -11.59 12.39 -9.26
C ASP A 241 -11.04 13.71 -9.86
N GLU A 242 -10.22 14.41 -9.08
CA GLU A 242 -9.56 15.66 -9.46
C GLU A 242 -8.04 15.47 -9.58
N PRO A 243 -7.40 16.06 -10.60
CA PRO A 243 -5.95 16.03 -10.74
C PRO A 243 -5.26 16.83 -9.63
N THR A 244 -4.12 16.34 -9.15
CA THR A 244 -3.24 17.11 -8.27
C THR A 244 -2.38 18.10 -9.07
N ALA A 245 -2.01 19.23 -8.50
CA ALA A 245 -1.07 20.15 -9.17
C ALA A 245 0.27 19.45 -9.54
N PRO A 246 0.88 19.77 -10.69
CA PRO A 246 0.47 20.77 -11.69
C PRO A 246 -0.44 20.22 -12.80
N TYR A 247 -1.00 19.02 -12.65
CA TYR A 247 -1.84 18.40 -13.67
C TYR A 247 -3.19 19.13 -13.81
N VAL A 248 -3.77 19.03 -15.01
CA VAL A 248 -5.06 19.67 -15.36
C VAL A 248 -6.08 18.59 -15.75
N PRO A 249 -7.39 18.90 -15.71
CA PRO A 249 -8.42 17.93 -16.05
C PRO A 249 -8.26 17.35 -17.45
N VAL A 250 -8.50 16.04 -17.58
CA VAL A 250 -8.51 15.35 -18.86
C VAL A 250 -9.73 15.79 -19.67
N GLN A 251 -9.50 16.22 -20.91
CA GLN A 251 -10.55 16.64 -21.82
C GLN A 251 -10.76 15.60 -22.91
N LEU A 252 -12.02 15.30 -23.22
CA LEU A 252 -12.41 14.47 -24.34
C LEU A 252 -13.29 15.27 -25.30
N GLN A 253 -12.86 15.35 -26.56
CA GLN A 253 -13.64 15.89 -27.68
C GLN A 253 -13.66 14.86 -28.80
N LYS A 254 -14.83 14.27 -29.09
CA LYS A 254 -14.96 13.09 -29.96
C LYS A 254 -14.06 11.95 -29.48
N GLN A 255 -13.03 11.58 -30.23
CA GLN A 255 -12.04 10.55 -29.89
C GLN A 255 -10.68 11.15 -29.47
N LYS A 256 -10.58 12.47 -29.41
CA LYS A 256 -9.36 13.18 -29.01
C LYS A 256 -9.36 13.43 -27.51
N ILE A 257 -8.40 12.82 -26.84
CA ILE A 257 -8.06 13.03 -25.43
C ILE A 257 -6.96 14.08 -25.36
N SER A 258 -7.14 15.08 -24.49
CA SER A 258 -6.12 16.12 -24.21
C SER A 258 -5.85 16.18 -22.72
N TRP A 259 -4.59 16.31 -22.32
CA TRP A 259 -4.14 16.42 -20.93
C TRP A 259 -3.04 17.49 -20.82
N LEU A 260 -2.43 17.63 -19.64
CA LEU A 260 -1.36 18.61 -19.40
C LEU A 260 -0.29 18.57 -20.50
N GLY A 261 0.20 17.39 -20.84
CA GLY A 261 1.40 17.19 -21.66
C GLY A 261 1.18 17.00 -23.16
N GLY A 262 -0.06 16.89 -23.65
CA GLY A 262 -0.28 16.57 -25.06
C GLY A 262 -1.69 16.16 -25.44
N THR A 263 -1.78 15.49 -26.61
CA THR A 263 -3.03 14.96 -27.14
C THR A 263 -2.87 13.56 -27.71
N MET A 264 -3.90 12.74 -27.56
CA MET A 264 -3.99 11.38 -28.10
C MET A 264 -5.33 11.23 -28.80
N GLU A 265 -5.34 10.74 -30.04
CA GLU A 265 -6.58 10.36 -30.72
C GLU A 265 -6.75 8.85 -30.69
N LEU A 266 -7.92 8.38 -30.30
CA LEU A 266 -8.25 6.96 -30.30
C LEU A 266 -8.71 6.52 -31.68
N SER A 267 -8.22 5.37 -32.14
CA SER A 267 -8.78 4.65 -33.28
C SER A 267 -10.12 4.01 -32.89
N LYS A 268 -10.86 3.53 -33.89
CA LYS A 268 -12.10 2.75 -33.65
C LYS A 268 -11.86 1.47 -32.86
N GLU A 269 -10.61 1.02 -32.77
CA GLU A 269 -10.19 -0.17 -32.04
C GLU A 269 -9.89 0.11 -30.57
N GLY A 270 -9.92 1.37 -30.16
CA GLY A 270 -9.60 1.80 -28.80
C GLY A 270 -8.11 1.97 -28.52
N LEU A 271 -7.24 1.77 -29.51
CA LEU A 271 -5.79 2.03 -29.41
C LEU A 271 -5.43 3.43 -29.91
N PRO A 272 -4.24 3.96 -29.60
CA PRO A 272 -3.81 5.26 -30.11
C PRO A 272 -3.69 5.25 -31.64
N GLN A 273 -4.48 6.08 -32.31
CA GLN A 273 -4.35 6.40 -33.73
C GLN A 273 -3.23 7.43 -33.96
N SER A 274 -3.16 8.43 -33.08
CA SER A 274 -2.08 9.42 -33.06
C SER A 274 -1.79 9.84 -31.63
N LEU A 275 -0.56 10.27 -31.39
CA LEU A 275 -0.09 10.72 -30.07
C LEU A 275 1.01 11.76 -30.24
N SER A 276 0.84 12.90 -29.58
CA SER A 276 1.82 13.98 -29.57
C SER A 276 1.96 14.60 -28.20
N THR A 277 3.17 15.05 -27.86
CA THR A 277 3.45 15.88 -26.69
C THR A 277 3.66 17.34 -27.08
N ARG A 278 3.50 18.27 -26.12
CA ARG A 278 3.68 19.72 -26.32
C ARG A 278 4.77 20.34 -25.44
N TYR A 279 5.87 19.60 -25.26
CA TYR A 279 7.03 20.07 -24.51
C TYR A 279 8.15 20.58 -25.42
N ASP A 280 8.82 21.66 -25.03
CA ASP A 280 10.01 22.14 -25.73
C ASP A 280 11.26 21.30 -25.39
N GLN A 281 12.43 21.67 -25.92
CA GLN A 281 13.68 20.96 -25.65
C GLN A 281 14.17 21.05 -24.20
N SER A 282 13.64 21.98 -23.40
CA SER A 282 13.92 22.13 -21.98
C SER A 282 12.86 21.44 -21.11
N ASN A 283 11.99 20.63 -21.70
CA ASN A 283 10.84 20.00 -21.06
C ASN A 283 9.92 21.01 -20.34
N GLN A 284 9.77 22.22 -20.91
CA GLN A 284 8.72 23.16 -20.53
C GLN A 284 7.50 22.95 -21.41
N LEU A 285 6.31 23.29 -20.90
CA LEU A 285 5.10 23.32 -21.72
C LEU A 285 5.19 24.47 -22.73
N ASN A 286 4.89 24.17 -23.98
CA ASN A 286 4.86 25.14 -25.05
C ASN A 286 3.74 24.79 -26.03
N ASP A 287 2.72 25.64 -26.12
CA ASP A 287 1.56 25.43 -27.00
C ASP A 287 1.90 25.45 -28.49
N GLN A 288 3.08 25.96 -28.86
CA GLN A 288 3.59 25.89 -30.24
C GLN A 288 4.36 24.59 -30.52
N SER A 289 4.71 23.82 -29.48
CA SER A 289 5.39 22.53 -29.65
C SER A 289 4.37 21.44 -29.96
N ASN A 290 4.68 20.65 -30.98
CA ASN A 290 3.97 19.42 -31.31
C ASN A 290 5.03 18.38 -31.66
N ASN A 291 5.28 17.43 -30.77
CA ASN A 291 6.24 16.35 -30.99
C ASN A 291 5.45 15.04 -31.21
N PRO A 292 5.25 14.61 -32.47
CA PRO A 292 4.60 13.34 -32.76
C PRO A 292 5.43 12.17 -32.22
N VAL A 293 4.81 11.35 -31.38
CA VAL A 293 5.42 10.16 -30.80
C VAL A 293 5.26 8.98 -31.75
N LEU A 294 4.07 8.84 -32.34
CA LEU A 294 3.73 7.75 -33.25
C LEU A 294 3.84 8.21 -34.71
N ALA A 295 4.48 7.39 -35.55
CA ALA A 295 4.54 7.55 -37.00
C ALA A 295 3.27 7.02 -37.70
N GLY A 296 2.47 6.23 -37.01
CA GLY A 296 1.20 5.67 -37.48
C GLY A 296 0.35 5.16 -36.32
N GLU A 297 -0.80 4.56 -36.62
CA GLU A 297 -1.65 3.98 -35.58
C GLU A 297 -0.98 2.76 -34.91
N MET A 298 -1.20 2.60 -33.61
CA MET A 298 -0.90 1.35 -32.91
C MET A 298 -1.89 0.28 -33.35
N ARG A 299 -1.39 -0.92 -33.67
CA ARG A 299 -2.21 -2.03 -34.15
C ARG A 299 -2.07 -3.24 -33.24
N PHE A 300 -3.20 -3.86 -32.92
CA PHE A 300 -3.22 -5.18 -32.27
C PHE A 300 -3.67 -6.22 -33.28
N VAL A 301 -2.74 -7.08 -33.67
CA VAL A 301 -2.86 -7.98 -34.81
C VAL A 301 -2.93 -9.43 -34.34
N ILE A 302 -3.81 -10.21 -34.96
CA ILE A 302 -3.89 -11.66 -34.80
C ILE A 302 -3.56 -12.26 -36.17
N GLU A 303 -2.55 -13.11 -36.26
CA GLU A 303 -2.14 -13.77 -37.49
C GLU A 303 -2.36 -15.28 -37.37
N THR A 304 -2.99 -15.87 -38.39
CA THR A 304 -3.17 -17.31 -38.53
C THR A 304 -2.39 -17.83 -39.74
N GLU A 305 -2.49 -19.12 -40.03
CA GLU A 305 -1.94 -19.69 -41.26
C GLU A 305 -2.53 -19.06 -42.55
N ASN A 306 -3.70 -18.44 -42.45
CA ASN A 306 -4.36 -17.75 -43.57
C ASN A 306 -3.94 -16.27 -43.69
N GLY A 307 -3.00 -15.80 -42.85
CA GLY A 307 -2.56 -14.40 -42.79
C GLY A 307 -3.17 -13.62 -41.61
N GLU A 308 -3.08 -12.29 -41.68
CA GLU A 308 -3.66 -11.41 -40.66
C GLU A 308 -5.20 -11.51 -40.66
N GLU A 309 -5.78 -11.73 -39.48
CA GLU A 309 -7.22 -11.79 -39.30
C GLU A 309 -7.82 -10.38 -39.41
N VAL A 310 -8.80 -10.23 -40.30
CA VAL A 310 -9.57 -8.98 -40.40
C VAL A 310 -10.77 -9.06 -39.44
N LEU A 311 -10.72 -8.29 -38.35
CA LEU A 311 -11.81 -8.19 -37.39
C LEU A 311 -12.73 -7.02 -37.74
N LYS A 312 -14.05 -7.26 -37.78
CA LYS A 312 -15.03 -6.20 -37.98
C LYS A 312 -15.13 -5.36 -36.71
N PRO A 313 -14.97 -4.02 -36.80
CA PRO A 313 -15.12 -3.16 -35.64
C PRO A 313 -16.58 -3.07 -35.20
N GLY A 314 -16.79 -3.14 -33.90
CA GLY A 314 -18.00 -2.70 -33.22
C GLY A 314 -17.98 -1.20 -32.97
N SER A 315 -18.56 -0.76 -31.85
CA SER A 315 -18.52 0.64 -31.42
C SER A 315 -17.46 0.86 -30.33
N LEU A 316 -16.74 1.98 -30.44
CA LEU A 316 -15.99 2.56 -29.33
C LEU A 316 -16.98 3.30 -28.42
N ARG A 317 -17.00 2.94 -27.15
CA ARG A 317 -17.90 3.51 -26.14
C ARG A 317 -17.12 4.03 -24.94
N ILE A 318 -17.39 5.27 -24.55
CA ILE A 318 -16.90 5.83 -23.30
C ILE A 318 -17.69 5.22 -22.14
N THR A 319 -16.99 4.68 -21.15
CA THR A 319 -17.58 3.96 -20.00
C THR A 319 -17.48 4.73 -18.70
N GLY A 320 -16.61 5.74 -18.63
CA GLY A 320 -16.46 6.61 -17.47
C GLY A 320 -15.66 7.85 -17.82
N ARG A 321 -15.99 8.96 -17.15
CA ARG A 321 -15.30 10.25 -17.32
C ARG A 321 -15.42 11.06 -16.05
N ASN A 322 -14.29 11.58 -15.58
CA ASN A 322 -14.19 12.61 -14.54
C ASN A 322 -13.00 13.52 -14.87
N ASN A 323 -12.65 14.46 -13.99
CA ASN A 323 -11.55 15.37 -14.25
C ASN A 323 -10.20 14.64 -14.26
N ALA A 324 -10.06 13.56 -13.49
CA ALA A 324 -8.85 12.77 -13.41
C ALA A 324 -8.64 11.77 -14.55
N SER A 325 -9.69 11.31 -15.22
CA SER A 325 -9.58 10.20 -16.18
C SER A 325 -10.71 10.07 -17.20
N VAL A 326 -10.42 9.36 -18.29
CA VAL A 326 -11.38 8.91 -19.31
C VAL A 326 -11.22 7.41 -19.52
N ASN A 327 -12.34 6.67 -19.51
CA ASN A 327 -12.38 5.23 -19.73
C ASN A 327 -13.19 4.89 -20.98
N TRP A 328 -12.76 3.88 -21.74
CA TRP A 328 -13.47 3.41 -22.93
C TRP A 328 -13.37 1.90 -23.11
N ILE A 329 -14.26 1.36 -23.93
CA ILE A 329 -14.25 -0.01 -24.44
C ILE A 329 -14.50 0.03 -25.94
N ALA A 330 -13.75 -0.77 -26.70
CA ALA A 330 -14.00 -1.07 -28.10
C ALA A 330 -13.97 -2.59 -28.32
N THR A 331 -14.93 -3.12 -29.08
CA THR A 331 -15.01 -4.54 -29.40
C THR A 331 -14.83 -4.75 -30.89
N ARG A 332 -14.08 -5.79 -31.28
CA ARG A 332 -13.93 -6.24 -32.67
C ARG A 332 -14.17 -7.73 -32.74
N LYS A 333 -14.75 -8.23 -33.82
CA LYS A 333 -14.99 -9.67 -33.98
C LYS A 333 -14.92 -10.15 -35.42
N ASN A 334 -14.62 -11.42 -35.59
CA ASN A 334 -14.86 -12.15 -36.83
C ASN A 334 -15.45 -13.52 -36.49
N ARG A 335 -15.29 -14.52 -37.38
CA ARG A 335 -15.77 -15.89 -37.13
C ARG A 335 -14.95 -16.65 -36.10
N ASN A 336 -13.68 -16.30 -35.92
CA ASN A 336 -12.69 -17.02 -35.12
C ASN A 336 -12.45 -16.35 -33.78
N PHE A 337 -12.54 -15.02 -33.70
CA PHE A 337 -12.13 -14.25 -32.53
C PHE A 337 -13.14 -13.16 -32.16
N GLU A 338 -13.25 -12.90 -30.87
CA GLU A 338 -13.79 -11.68 -30.30
C GLU A 338 -12.68 -11.00 -29.49
N VAL A 339 -12.43 -9.72 -29.76
CA VAL A 339 -11.42 -8.91 -29.08
C VAL A 339 -12.09 -7.73 -28.41
N GLN A 340 -11.91 -7.58 -27.11
CA GLN A 340 -12.36 -6.43 -26.33
C GLN A 340 -11.15 -5.65 -25.84
N CYS A 341 -11.00 -4.40 -26.28
CA CYS A 341 -9.99 -3.46 -25.82
C CYS A 341 -10.62 -2.45 -24.87
N SER A 342 -10.23 -2.49 -23.60
CA SER A 342 -10.59 -1.50 -22.60
C SER A 342 -9.38 -0.62 -22.29
N GLY A 343 -9.60 0.68 -22.13
CA GLY A 343 -8.55 1.64 -21.79
C GLY A 343 -9.00 2.62 -20.72
N LYS A 344 -8.09 2.99 -19.82
CA LYS A 344 -8.25 4.07 -18.84
C LYS A 344 -7.07 5.03 -18.95
N PHE A 345 -7.33 6.26 -19.40
CA PHE A 345 -6.34 7.34 -19.50
C PHE A 345 -6.43 8.25 -18.28
N GLY A 346 -5.33 8.42 -17.54
CA GLY A 346 -5.21 9.30 -16.39
C GLY A 346 -4.63 10.69 -16.71
N PHE A 347 -4.88 11.67 -15.85
CA PHE A 347 -4.38 13.05 -15.97
C PHE A 347 -2.85 13.18 -16.07
N ASP A 348 -2.13 12.16 -15.61
CA ASP A 348 -0.67 12.05 -15.59
C ASP A 348 -0.08 11.45 -16.87
N GLY A 349 -0.92 11.11 -17.86
CA GLY A 349 -0.51 10.49 -19.11
C GLY A 349 -0.29 8.97 -19.02
N LEU A 350 -0.67 8.34 -17.91
CA LEU A 350 -0.70 6.88 -17.79
C LEU A 350 -1.97 6.33 -18.45
N VAL A 351 -1.82 5.25 -19.20
CA VAL A 351 -2.91 4.49 -19.79
C VAL A 351 -2.82 3.04 -19.35
N ASP A 352 -3.86 2.53 -18.70
CA ASP A 352 -4.04 1.10 -18.42
C ASP A 352 -4.87 0.50 -19.55
N TYR A 353 -4.27 -0.42 -20.31
CA TYR A 353 -4.94 -1.18 -21.36
C TYR A 353 -5.20 -2.61 -20.91
N GLN A 354 -6.44 -3.07 -21.14
CA GLN A 354 -6.86 -4.45 -20.94
C GLN A 354 -7.45 -4.97 -22.25
N ILE A 355 -6.71 -5.86 -22.92
CA ILE A 355 -7.12 -6.45 -24.19
C ILE A 355 -7.44 -7.93 -23.96
N GLN A 356 -8.72 -8.27 -24.03
CA GLN A 356 -9.18 -9.65 -23.96
C GLN A 356 -9.33 -10.20 -25.38
N VAL A 357 -8.71 -11.35 -25.65
CA VAL A 357 -8.87 -12.11 -26.89
C VAL A 357 -9.57 -13.42 -26.55
N LYS A 358 -10.78 -13.61 -27.07
CA LYS A 358 -11.58 -14.82 -26.92
C LYS A 358 -11.64 -15.59 -28.22
N SER A 359 -11.36 -16.88 -28.19
CA SER A 359 -11.55 -17.75 -29.35
C SER A 359 -13.01 -18.22 -29.45
N LEU A 360 -13.59 -18.11 -30.64
CA LEU A 360 -14.95 -18.53 -30.98
C LEU A 360 -15.00 -19.92 -31.64
N GLY A 361 -13.83 -20.46 -31.99
CA GLY A 361 -13.63 -21.81 -32.55
C GLY A 361 -12.23 -22.35 -32.19
N ASP A 362 -11.91 -23.56 -32.62
CA ASP A 362 -10.56 -24.10 -32.48
C ASP A 362 -9.69 -23.53 -33.59
N VAL A 363 -8.58 -22.88 -33.23
CA VAL A 363 -7.76 -22.12 -34.18
C VAL A 363 -6.27 -22.23 -33.85
N LYS A 364 -5.47 -22.41 -34.90
CA LYS A 364 -4.01 -22.26 -34.82
C LYS A 364 -3.65 -20.81 -35.12
N VAL A 365 -3.01 -20.19 -34.14
CA VAL A 365 -2.54 -18.82 -34.19
C VAL A 365 -1.03 -18.86 -34.44
N LYS A 366 -0.59 -18.14 -35.47
CA LYS A 366 0.83 -17.96 -35.76
C LYS A 366 1.44 -16.92 -34.82
N ASP A 367 0.70 -15.83 -34.56
CA ASP A 367 1.10 -14.80 -33.62
C ASP A 367 -0.08 -13.92 -33.19
N ILE A 368 -0.02 -13.38 -31.98
CA ILE A 368 -0.82 -12.23 -31.53
C ILE A 368 0.16 -11.18 -31.04
N ARG A 369 0.11 -9.98 -31.62
CA ARG A 369 1.11 -8.93 -31.39
C ARG A 369 0.51 -7.53 -31.28
N LEU A 370 1.22 -6.68 -30.56
CA LEU A 370 1.03 -5.24 -30.55
C LEU A 370 2.17 -4.57 -31.32
N GLU A 371 1.80 -3.80 -32.34
CA GLU A 371 2.71 -3.04 -33.19
C GLU A 371 2.63 -1.55 -32.83
N ILE A 372 3.79 -0.96 -32.56
CA ILE A 372 3.92 0.42 -32.11
C ILE A 372 4.91 1.13 -33.04
N PRO A 373 4.42 1.87 -34.05
CA PRO A 373 5.26 2.60 -34.98
C PRO A 373 5.67 3.95 -34.37
N TYR A 374 6.90 4.05 -33.85
CA TYR A 374 7.44 5.31 -33.36
C TYR A 374 7.94 6.17 -34.51
N THR A 375 7.87 7.49 -34.37
CA THR A 375 8.68 8.39 -35.21
C THR A 375 10.16 8.21 -34.90
N SER A 376 11.05 8.44 -35.88
CA SER A 376 12.50 8.45 -35.63
C SER A 376 12.88 9.41 -34.52
N TYR A 377 12.18 10.56 -34.45
CA TYR A 377 12.40 11.54 -33.39
C TYR A 377 12.14 10.95 -32.01
N ALA A 378 11.00 10.26 -31.82
CA ALA A 378 10.61 9.67 -30.54
C ALA A 378 11.21 8.28 -30.29
N ALA A 379 12.20 7.85 -31.07
CA ALA A 379 12.92 6.59 -30.91
C ALA A 379 14.44 6.76 -30.77
N LYS A 380 14.88 7.96 -30.38
CA LYS A 380 16.31 8.32 -30.27
C LYS A 380 17.02 7.61 -29.10
N TYR A 381 16.36 7.52 -27.96
CA TYR A 381 16.88 6.94 -26.73
C TYR A 381 16.03 5.76 -26.27
N MET A 382 16.65 4.84 -25.54
CA MET A 382 15.94 3.72 -24.92
C MET A 382 16.52 3.35 -23.56
N MET A 383 15.72 2.69 -22.74
CA MET A 383 16.16 1.95 -21.55
C MET A 383 15.18 0.81 -21.24
N GLY A 384 15.68 -0.26 -20.63
CA GLY A 384 14.88 -1.47 -20.37
C GLY A 384 15.26 -2.63 -21.29
N LEU A 385 14.61 -3.77 -21.14
CA LEU A 385 14.91 -5.01 -21.88
C LEU A 385 16.40 -5.45 -21.80
N GLY A 386 17.09 -5.08 -20.72
CA GLY A 386 18.53 -5.34 -20.53
C GLY A 386 19.47 -4.26 -21.08
N HIS A 387 18.94 -3.22 -21.72
CA HIS A 387 19.73 -2.06 -22.16
C HIS A 387 19.83 -1.01 -21.06
N LYS A 388 21.06 -0.52 -20.83
CA LYS A 388 21.31 0.69 -20.04
C LYS A 388 20.73 1.91 -20.78
N GLY A 389 20.31 2.93 -20.03
CA GLY A 389 19.78 4.16 -20.63
C GLY A 389 20.80 4.86 -21.51
N GLY A 390 20.40 5.22 -22.73
CA GLY A 390 21.25 5.88 -23.71
C GLY A 390 20.62 5.92 -25.10
N PHE A 391 21.45 6.13 -26.13
CA PHE A 391 21.02 6.04 -27.53
C PHE A 391 20.49 4.64 -27.84
N ARG A 392 19.36 4.57 -28.55
CA ARG A 392 18.87 3.31 -29.11
C ARG A 392 19.89 2.80 -30.13
N PRO A 393 20.33 1.53 -30.06
CA PRO A 393 21.16 0.93 -31.11
C PRO A 393 20.47 0.98 -32.47
N ASP A 394 21.21 1.25 -33.54
CA ASP A 394 20.70 1.21 -34.92
C ASP A 394 20.64 -0.21 -35.51
N SER A 395 20.93 -1.23 -34.70
CA SER A 395 20.73 -2.64 -35.04
C SER A 395 19.32 -3.11 -34.68
N VAL A 396 18.89 -4.22 -35.29
CA VAL A 396 17.72 -4.96 -34.82
C VAL A 396 17.94 -5.38 -33.36
N ILE A 397 16.92 -5.20 -32.52
CA ILE A 397 16.90 -5.69 -31.14
C ILE A 397 15.86 -6.79 -31.08
N ASN A 398 16.29 -8.00 -30.70
CA ASN A 398 15.40 -9.14 -30.47
C ASN A 398 15.48 -9.49 -28.98
N TRP A 399 14.43 -9.16 -28.24
CA TRP A 399 14.34 -9.45 -26.82
C TRP A 399 13.33 -10.56 -26.56
N GLN A 400 13.66 -11.42 -25.60
CA GLN A 400 12.87 -12.58 -25.21
C GLN A 400 12.68 -12.58 -23.69
N TRP A 401 11.55 -13.10 -23.23
CA TRP A 401 11.25 -13.15 -21.80
C TRP A 401 12.28 -13.98 -21.04
N ASN A 402 12.65 -13.49 -19.86
CA ASN A 402 13.46 -14.23 -18.91
C ASN A 402 13.10 -13.78 -17.49
N VAL A 403 12.38 -14.63 -16.75
CA VAL A 403 11.89 -14.34 -15.40
C VAL A 403 12.99 -14.32 -14.33
N ASP A 404 14.22 -14.73 -14.67
CA ASP A 404 15.38 -14.52 -13.79
C ASP A 404 15.95 -13.11 -13.92
N LYS A 405 15.50 -12.35 -14.94
CA LYS A 405 15.85 -10.96 -15.15
C LYS A 405 14.65 -10.09 -14.83
N HIS A 406 14.87 -9.05 -14.03
CA HIS A 406 13.84 -8.04 -13.71
C HIS A 406 13.58 -7.12 -14.94
N GLN A 407 12.92 -7.66 -15.97
CA GLN A 407 12.74 -7.06 -17.28
C GLN A 407 11.31 -7.31 -17.82
N ASP A 408 10.39 -6.43 -17.49
CA ASP A 408 8.99 -6.42 -17.96
C ASP A 408 8.61 -5.08 -18.64
N LYS A 409 9.61 -4.19 -18.80
CA LYS A 409 9.43 -2.80 -19.19
C LYS A 409 10.45 -2.32 -20.20
N ILE A 410 9.99 -1.39 -21.03
CA ILE A 410 10.81 -0.60 -21.94
C ILE A 410 10.37 0.85 -21.88
N TRP A 411 11.31 1.79 -21.90
CA TRP A 411 11.06 3.16 -22.32
C TRP A 411 11.84 3.43 -23.60
N MET A 412 11.17 4.03 -24.58
CA MET A 412 11.77 4.50 -25.82
C MET A 412 11.22 5.90 -26.13
N GLY A 413 12.12 6.83 -26.47
CA GLY A 413 11.76 8.24 -26.50
C GLY A 413 12.87 9.18 -26.93
N ASN A 414 12.53 10.46 -26.88
CA ASN A 414 13.41 11.62 -26.88
C ASN A 414 13.22 12.40 -25.57
N ILE A 415 13.97 13.49 -25.39
CA ILE A 415 13.93 14.34 -24.20
C ILE A 415 12.51 14.78 -23.82
N ASN A 416 11.67 15.05 -24.82
CA ASN A 416 10.37 15.70 -24.69
C ASN A 416 9.20 14.90 -25.32
N ALA A 417 9.46 13.66 -25.77
CA ALA A 417 8.47 12.80 -26.42
C ALA A 417 8.86 11.32 -26.29
N GLY A 418 8.10 10.50 -25.58
CA GLY A 418 8.42 9.07 -25.45
C GLY A 418 7.32 8.27 -24.76
N LEU A 419 7.48 6.95 -24.77
CA LEU A 419 6.56 6.01 -24.14
C LEU A 419 7.31 5.03 -23.25
N ASN A 420 6.78 4.80 -22.05
CA ASN A 420 7.14 3.65 -21.24
C ASN A 420 6.04 2.59 -21.31
N PHE A 421 6.39 1.36 -21.61
CA PHE A 421 5.49 0.20 -21.61
C PHE A 421 5.84 -0.76 -20.48
N CYS A 422 4.80 -1.36 -19.89
CA CYS A 422 4.88 -2.51 -18.98
C CYS A 422 3.90 -3.57 -19.47
N PHE A 423 4.40 -4.71 -19.95
CA PHE A 423 3.57 -5.79 -20.48
C PHE A 423 3.19 -6.76 -19.37
N LYS A 424 1.90 -7.12 -19.27
CA LYS A 424 1.32 -7.87 -18.16
C LYS A 424 0.14 -8.74 -18.60
N ASP A 425 -0.39 -9.57 -17.71
CA ASP A 425 -1.65 -10.29 -17.91
C ASP A 425 -2.51 -10.20 -16.62
N GLU A 426 -3.54 -11.03 -16.50
CA GLU A 426 -4.42 -11.12 -15.33
C GLU A 426 -3.72 -11.69 -14.08
N ASN A 427 -2.57 -12.35 -14.23
CA ASN A 427 -1.80 -12.97 -13.15
C ASN A 427 -0.59 -12.11 -12.72
N TYR A 428 -0.53 -10.87 -13.21
CA TYR A 428 0.56 -9.96 -12.89
C TYR A 428 0.59 -9.61 -11.42
N VAL A 429 1.69 -9.98 -10.78
CA VAL A 429 2.09 -9.50 -9.46
C VAL A 429 3.31 -8.63 -9.66
N ARG A 430 3.27 -7.41 -9.13
CA ARG A 430 4.41 -6.50 -9.23
C ARG A 430 5.65 -7.16 -8.61
N PRO A 431 6.73 -7.36 -9.37
CA PRO A 431 7.94 -7.98 -8.81
C PRO A 431 8.55 -7.12 -7.70
N LEU A 432 9.22 -7.77 -6.76
CA LEU A 432 9.96 -7.07 -5.73
C LEU A 432 11.17 -6.32 -6.32
N VAL A 433 11.60 -5.25 -5.65
CA VAL A 433 12.75 -4.44 -6.08
C VAL A 433 14.02 -5.27 -6.15
N ASN A 434 15.03 -4.80 -6.89
CA ASN A 434 16.23 -5.56 -7.28
C ASN A 434 16.84 -6.44 -6.17
N ILE A 435 17.06 -5.91 -4.96
CA ILE A 435 17.67 -6.66 -3.84
C ILE A 435 16.79 -7.80 -3.29
N TYR A 436 15.48 -7.74 -3.54
CA TYR A 436 14.48 -8.72 -3.10
C TYR A 436 13.85 -9.49 -4.26
N TYR A 437 14.31 -9.28 -5.50
CA TYR A 437 13.69 -9.89 -6.69
C TYR A 437 13.63 -11.42 -6.61
N GLY A 438 14.65 -12.06 -6.00
CA GLY A 438 14.68 -13.50 -5.80
C GLY A 438 13.55 -14.06 -4.92
N LEU A 439 12.94 -13.23 -4.06
CA LEU A 439 11.83 -13.61 -3.17
C LEU A 439 10.45 -13.42 -3.84
N GLY A 440 10.41 -12.70 -4.96
CA GLY A 440 9.17 -12.35 -5.66
C GLY A 440 9.47 -11.99 -7.10
N LYS A 441 9.88 -13.00 -7.88
CA LYS A 441 10.22 -12.86 -9.30
C LYS A 441 8.99 -12.51 -10.12
N LEU A 442 9.23 -12.08 -11.36
CA LEU A 442 8.19 -11.84 -12.34
C LEU A 442 7.45 -13.16 -12.67
N ASN A 443 6.11 -13.10 -12.65
CA ASN A 443 5.29 -14.12 -13.28
C ASN A 443 5.34 -13.91 -14.80
N LEU A 444 5.77 -14.93 -15.54
CA LEU A 444 5.74 -14.89 -17.00
C LEU A 444 4.29 -14.73 -17.47
N PRO A 445 3.92 -13.66 -18.21
CA PRO A 445 2.56 -13.49 -18.69
C PRO A 445 2.15 -14.64 -19.62
N ALA A 446 1.03 -15.30 -19.36
CA ALA A 446 0.55 -16.41 -20.19
C ALA A 446 0.23 -15.96 -21.63
N SER A 447 -0.22 -14.72 -21.80
CA SER A 447 -0.48 -14.07 -23.08
C SER A 447 0.83 -13.71 -23.81
N TRP A 448 1.57 -12.71 -23.30
CA TRP A 448 2.78 -12.18 -23.94
C TRP A 448 3.99 -13.11 -23.90
N GLY A 449 4.12 -13.90 -22.84
CA GLY A 449 5.26 -14.79 -22.64
C GLY A 449 5.14 -16.10 -23.40
N ASN A 450 3.94 -16.68 -23.44
CA ASN A 450 3.61 -17.91 -24.16
C ASN A 450 4.69 -19.01 -24.02
N ALA A 451 5.05 -19.34 -22.78
CA ALA A 451 6.14 -20.29 -22.48
C ALA A 451 7.48 -19.96 -23.20
N ASN A 452 7.87 -18.68 -23.15
CA ASN A 452 9.07 -18.10 -23.79
C ASN A 452 9.07 -18.15 -25.33
N LYS A 453 7.89 -18.19 -25.97
CA LYS A 453 7.76 -17.99 -27.42
C LYS A 453 7.58 -16.53 -27.80
N GLY A 454 7.12 -15.70 -26.87
CA GLY A 454 6.89 -14.28 -27.10
C GLY A 454 8.09 -13.41 -26.73
N GLY A 455 8.05 -12.15 -27.14
CA GLY A 455 9.18 -11.24 -26.99
C GLY A 455 8.87 -9.84 -27.49
N ILE A 456 9.92 -9.05 -27.66
CA ILE A 456 9.83 -7.70 -28.22
C ILE A 456 10.93 -7.56 -29.26
N ASP A 457 10.53 -7.25 -30.48
CA ASP A 457 11.46 -6.90 -31.56
C ASP A 457 11.40 -5.39 -31.82
N ILE A 458 12.55 -4.76 -32.02
CA ILE A 458 12.67 -3.35 -32.42
C ILE A 458 13.50 -3.29 -33.68
N LEU A 459 12.88 -2.84 -34.77
CA LEU A 459 13.55 -2.71 -36.05
C LEU A 459 14.29 -1.37 -36.14
N PRO A 460 15.39 -1.29 -36.91
CA PRO A 460 16.03 -0.03 -37.24
C PRO A 460 15.07 0.95 -37.91
N ASP A 461 15.44 2.24 -37.87
CA ASP A 461 14.70 3.27 -38.60
C ASP A 461 14.60 2.91 -40.09
N LYS A 462 13.38 2.91 -40.59
CA LYS A 462 13.07 2.81 -42.00
C LYS A 462 12.10 3.93 -42.37
N ASP A 463 12.57 4.82 -43.24
CA ASP A 463 11.77 5.91 -43.81
C ASP A 463 11.05 6.77 -42.75
N GLY A 464 11.70 7.03 -41.61
CA GLY A 464 11.14 7.88 -40.56
C GLY A 464 10.40 7.12 -39.44
N THR A 465 10.43 5.78 -39.48
CA THR A 465 9.67 4.91 -38.57
C THR A 465 10.58 3.88 -37.91
N VAL A 466 10.46 3.77 -36.58
CA VAL A 466 11.03 2.68 -35.78
C VAL A 466 9.87 1.83 -35.26
N LEU A 467 9.76 0.59 -35.76
CA LEU A 467 8.68 -0.32 -35.34
C LEU A 467 9.13 -1.14 -34.14
N MET A 468 8.39 -1.02 -33.04
CA MET A 468 8.46 -1.95 -31.91
C MET A 468 7.28 -2.92 -31.98
N THR A 469 7.57 -4.22 -31.94
CA THR A 469 6.56 -5.29 -31.97
C THR A 469 6.67 -6.12 -30.71
N ALA A 470 5.66 -6.07 -29.85
CA ALA A 470 5.51 -7.04 -28.75
C ALA A 470 4.69 -8.23 -29.26
N TYR A 471 5.34 -9.38 -29.45
CA TYR A 471 4.73 -10.60 -30.01
C TYR A 471 4.57 -11.67 -28.95
N SER A 472 3.68 -12.62 -29.19
CA SER A 472 3.45 -13.78 -28.30
C SER A 472 3.86 -15.10 -28.93
N GLY A 473 4.07 -15.13 -30.25
CA GLY A 473 4.45 -16.34 -30.97
C GLY A 473 3.29 -17.35 -31.11
N GLU A 474 3.58 -18.47 -31.76
CA GLU A 474 2.57 -19.44 -32.16
C GLU A 474 1.93 -20.22 -30.99
N ARG A 475 0.64 -20.48 -31.13
CA ARG A 475 -0.17 -21.27 -30.18
C ARG A 475 -1.45 -21.82 -30.81
N THR A 476 -2.07 -22.76 -30.11
CA THR A 476 -3.43 -23.22 -30.42
C THR A 476 -4.37 -22.67 -29.36
N MET A 477 -5.52 -22.16 -29.78
CA MET A 477 -6.62 -21.77 -28.90
C MET A 477 -7.83 -22.66 -29.19
N GLN A 478 -8.44 -23.22 -28.15
CA GLN A 478 -9.70 -23.94 -28.21
C GLN A 478 -10.87 -22.96 -28.15
N LYS A 479 -12.03 -23.37 -28.66
CA LYS A 479 -13.26 -22.60 -28.54
C LYS A 479 -13.56 -22.28 -27.07
N GLY A 480 -13.69 -20.99 -26.77
CA GLY A 480 -13.97 -20.50 -25.43
C GLY A 480 -12.73 -20.06 -24.67
N ASP A 481 -11.52 -20.37 -25.14
CA ASP A 481 -10.28 -19.88 -24.55
C ASP A 481 -10.24 -18.35 -24.54
N VAL A 482 -9.70 -17.80 -23.46
CA VAL A 482 -9.54 -16.36 -23.25
C VAL A 482 -8.11 -16.07 -22.85
N LEU A 483 -7.51 -15.06 -23.48
CA LEU A 483 -6.18 -14.54 -23.15
C LEU A 483 -6.26 -13.04 -22.89
N HIS A 484 -5.50 -12.54 -21.91
CA HIS A 484 -5.45 -11.13 -21.58
C HIS A 484 -4.08 -10.51 -21.91
N TYR A 485 -4.05 -9.69 -22.95
CA TYR A 485 -2.89 -8.95 -23.45
C TYR A 485 -2.87 -7.55 -22.80
N ASN A 486 -2.74 -7.52 -21.48
CA ASN A 486 -2.79 -6.28 -20.71
C ASN A 486 -1.44 -5.53 -20.80
N PHE A 487 -1.46 -4.20 -20.77
CA PHE A 487 -0.23 -3.41 -20.64
C PHE A 487 -0.51 -2.04 -20.06
N ASN A 488 0.50 -1.46 -19.40
CA ASN A 488 0.50 -0.03 -19.09
C ASN A 488 1.32 0.69 -20.15
N MET A 489 0.85 1.87 -20.56
CA MET A 489 1.58 2.81 -21.40
C MET A 489 1.63 4.17 -20.69
N LEU A 490 2.82 4.68 -20.37
CA LEU A 490 3.00 6.02 -19.82
C LEU A 490 3.60 6.93 -20.88
N VAL A 491 2.91 8.03 -21.19
CA VAL A 491 3.42 9.07 -22.09
C VAL A 491 4.36 9.99 -21.30
N THR A 492 5.58 10.17 -21.80
CA THR A 492 6.60 10.99 -21.15
C THR A 492 7.02 12.17 -22.04
N PRO A 493 7.37 13.34 -21.47
CA PRO A 493 7.33 13.70 -20.05
C PRO A 493 5.91 13.80 -19.48
N VAL A 494 5.78 13.63 -18.16
CA VAL A 494 4.48 13.72 -17.47
C VAL A 494 4.16 15.14 -17.00
N LYS A 495 5.18 15.96 -16.73
CA LYS A 495 5.04 17.35 -16.28
C LYS A 495 6.28 18.17 -16.64
N PRO A 496 6.18 19.51 -16.66
CA PRO A 496 7.34 20.38 -16.85
C PRO A 496 8.46 20.09 -15.85
N LEU A 497 9.71 20.20 -16.30
CA LEU A 497 10.85 20.19 -15.39
C LEU A 497 11.01 21.56 -14.74
N ASN A 498 11.26 21.62 -13.43
CA ASN A 498 11.72 22.85 -12.80
C ASN A 498 13.26 22.89 -12.82
N LEU A 499 13.84 23.26 -13.96
CA LEU A 499 15.31 23.25 -14.15
C LEU A 499 16.03 24.18 -13.17
N LYS A 500 15.42 25.33 -12.86
CA LYS A 500 15.96 26.27 -11.86
C LYS A 500 16.08 25.60 -10.49
N GLU A 501 14.98 25.01 -10.01
CA GLU A 501 14.98 24.31 -8.72
C GLU A 501 15.95 23.11 -8.71
N LEU A 502 16.05 22.35 -9.80
CA LEU A 502 17.01 21.24 -9.92
C LEU A 502 18.47 21.70 -9.85
N ALA A 503 18.78 22.88 -10.38
CA ALA A 503 20.12 23.45 -10.32
C ALA A 503 20.43 24.11 -8.96
N GLU A 504 19.42 24.70 -8.32
CA GLU A 504 19.57 25.41 -7.05
C GLU A 504 19.59 24.46 -5.84
N LYS A 505 18.82 23.35 -5.85
CA LYS A 505 18.77 22.41 -4.73
C LYS A 505 20.01 21.50 -4.70
N ARG A 506 20.83 21.70 -3.67
CA ARG A 506 22.08 20.97 -3.41
C ARG A 506 21.93 20.17 -2.13
N PHE A 507 21.81 18.86 -2.27
CA PHE A 507 21.52 17.96 -1.17
C PHE A 507 22.80 17.48 -0.48
N TYR A 508 22.83 17.57 0.84
CA TYR A 508 23.75 16.84 1.70
C TYR A 508 23.08 15.54 2.18
N HIS A 509 23.82 14.43 2.15
CA HIS A 509 23.37 13.14 2.67
C HIS A 509 24.51 12.49 3.45
N SER A 510 24.28 12.18 4.73
CA SER A 510 25.29 11.59 5.60
C SER A 510 25.01 10.13 5.89
N ASN A 511 26.07 9.33 5.93
CA ASN A 511 26.02 7.94 6.40
C ASN A 511 26.16 7.81 7.92
N SER A 512 26.55 8.86 8.65
CA SER A 512 26.66 8.84 10.12
C SER A 512 25.29 8.58 10.75
N ASP A 513 25.21 7.80 11.83
CA ASP A 513 23.96 7.57 12.57
C ASP A 513 23.65 8.68 13.59
N VAL A 514 24.60 9.60 13.83
CA VAL A 514 24.47 10.77 14.72
C VAL A 514 24.34 12.06 13.90
N SER A 515 23.31 12.86 14.20
CA SER A 515 22.92 14.05 13.43
C SER A 515 23.68 15.34 13.80
N ALA A 516 24.37 15.37 14.94
CA ALA A 516 25.05 16.57 15.46
C ALA A 516 26.01 17.24 14.45
N GLY A 517 26.65 16.46 13.58
CA GLY A 517 27.57 16.96 12.55
C GLY A 517 26.93 17.33 11.21
N TYR A 518 25.63 17.09 11.01
CA TYR A 518 25.01 17.20 9.68
C TYR A 518 24.94 18.63 9.18
N ILE A 519 24.46 19.55 10.01
CA ILE A 519 24.32 20.97 9.66
C ILE A 519 25.67 21.61 9.31
N PRO A 520 26.73 21.53 10.14
CA PRO A 520 28.02 22.13 9.78
C PRO A 520 28.62 21.49 8.51
N ALA A 521 28.53 20.16 8.35
CA ALA A 521 29.03 19.48 7.17
C ALA A 521 28.25 19.85 5.89
N ALA A 522 26.93 20.05 5.99
CA ALA A 522 26.11 20.52 4.88
C ALA A 522 26.52 21.93 4.43
N LEU A 523 26.73 22.85 5.38
CA LEU A 523 27.20 24.21 5.09
C LEU A 523 28.60 24.21 4.46
N GLU A 524 29.53 23.41 4.99
CA GLU A 524 30.89 23.26 4.47
C GLU A 524 30.88 22.72 3.02
N ALA A 525 30.02 21.75 2.74
CA ALA A 525 29.82 21.22 1.39
C ALA A 525 29.08 22.19 0.45
N GLY A 526 28.59 23.34 0.96
CA GLY A 526 27.76 24.27 0.22
C GLY A 526 26.38 23.72 -0.14
N ALA A 527 25.85 22.76 0.61
CA ALA A 527 24.47 22.28 0.44
C ALA A 527 23.46 23.32 0.97
N ASN A 528 22.24 23.27 0.47
CA ASN A 528 21.09 24.04 1.00
C ASN A 528 19.92 23.14 1.42
N MET A 529 20.09 21.82 1.35
CA MET A 529 19.09 20.86 1.82
C MET A 529 19.77 19.64 2.44
N ILE A 530 19.24 19.13 3.55
CA ILE A 530 19.73 17.92 4.22
C ILE A 530 18.74 16.79 4.02
N ASN A 531 19.23 15.64 3.56
CA ASN A 531 18.50 14.38 3.56
C ASN A 531 18.73 13.63 4.88
N ILE A 532 17.66 13.36 5.62
CA ILE A 532 17.69 12.48 6.78
C ILE A 532 17.10 11.13 6.38
N HIS A 533 17.94 10.10 6.35
CA HIS A 533 17.48 8.72 6.20
C HIS A 533 16.92 8.19 7.54
N HIS A 534 16.26 7.03 7.55
CA HIS A 534 16.04 6.32 8.81
C HIS A 534 17.38 5.85 9.42
N LYS A 535 17.35 5.21 10.59
CA LYS A 535 18.53 4.75 11.35
C LYS A 535 19.40 5.89 11.89
N LYS A 536 18.80 7.07 12.12
CA LYS A 536 19.48 8.24 12.69
C LYS A 536 18.97 8.51 14.09
N ASP A 537 19.79 9.05 14.98
CA ASP A 537 19.41 9.47 16.33
C ASP A 537 18.10 10.28 16.36
N VAL A 538 17.91 11.20 15.41
CA VAL A 538 16.70 12.02 15.24
C VAL A 538 15.59 11.37 14.38
N TYR A 539 15.89 10.27 13.70
CA TYR A 539 14.93 9.53 12.85
C TYR A 539 15.28 8.03 12.81
N PRO A 540 15.03 7.29 13.91
CA PRO A 540 15.68 6.00 14.15
C PRO A 540 15.08 4.83 13.38
N PHE A 541 13.76 4.77 13.21
CA PHE A 541 13.07 3.55 12.77
C PHE A 541 12.45 3.68 11.39
N ILE A 542 12.72 2.70 10.53
CA ILE A 542 12.09 2.60 9.21
C ILE A 542 10.59 2.25 9.31
N ASN A 543 10.25 1.26 10.16
CA ASN A 543 8.86 0.79 10.32
C ASN A 543 8.00 1.66 11.23
N TYR A 544 8.65 2.54 12.02
CA TYR A 544 7.98 3.49 12.90
C TYR A 544 8.42 4.91 12.51
N PRO A 545 8.06 5.35 11.28
CA PRO A 545 8.37 6.69 10.84
C PRO A 545 7.74 7.71 11.80
N TYR A 546 8.48 8.77 12.11
CA TYR A 546 8.02 9.82 13.04
C TYR A 546 7.67 9.27 14.43
N TYR A 547 8.46 8.32 14.90
CA TYR A 547 8.37 7.79 16.25
C TYR A 547 8.31 8.93 17.29
N ASP A 548 7.27 8.92 18.13
CA ASP A 548 6.82 10.10 18.89
C ASP A 548 7.93 10.70 19.76
N GLU A 549 8.78 9.87 20.35
CA GLU A 549 9.88 10.27 21.24
C GLU A 549 11.04 10.92 20.50
N ALA A 550 11.24 10.56 19.22
CA ALA A 550 12.22 11.22 18.36
C ALA A 550 11.69 12.53 17.77
N VAL A 551 10.37 12.77 17.79
CA VAL A 551 9.76 13.97 17.19
C VAL A 551 10.27 15.29 17.79
N PRO A 552 10.45 15.45 19.12
CA PRO A 552 11.04 16.67 19.68
C PRO A 552 12.45 16.95 19.16
N ASP A 553 13.31 15.92 19.08
CA ASP A 553 14.68 16.06 18.59
C ASP A 553 14.72 16.32 17.09
N LEU A 554 13.85 15.64 16.32
CA LEU A 554 13.66 15.89 14.90
C LEU A 554 13.18 17.32 14.62
N LYS A 555 12.20 17.82 15.39
CA LYS A 555 11.72 19.19 15.28
C LYS A 555 12.82 20.19 15.59
N ARG A 556 13.60 19.96 16.66
CA ARG A 556 14.75 20.80 17.01
C ARG A 556 15.78 20.82 15.87
N PHE A 557 16.15 19.66 15.35
CA PHE A 557 17.07 19.55 14.20
C PHE A 557 16.55 20.34 12.99
N ILE A 558 15.26 20.19 12.64
CA ILE A 558 14.64 20.89 11.51
C ILE A 558 14.65 22.42 11.76
N SER A 559 14.30 22.86 12.98
CA SER A 559 14.36 24.28 13.35
C SER A 559 15.77 24.85 13.26
N ASP A 560 16.78 24.11 13.75
CA ASP A 560 18.18 24.52 13.69
C ASP A 560 18.69 24.59 12.24
N ALA A 561 18.28 23.65 11.39
CA ALA A 561 18.60 23.66 9.96
C ALA A 561 17.96 24.87 9.26
N HIS A 562 16.66 25.09 9.45
CA HIS A 562 15.95 26.23 8.86
C HIS A 562 16.53 27.58 9.32
N SER A 563 17.00 27.68 10.57
CA SER A 563 17.66 28.91 11.08
C SER A 563 18.96 29.28 10.34
N LYS A 564 19.49 28.34 9.55
CA LYS A 564 20.71 28.47 8.73
C LYS A 564 20.41 28.37 7.24
N ASP A 565 19.16 28.62 6.85
CA ASP A 565 18.69 28.55 5.46
C ASP A 565 18.89 27.16 4.80
N LEU A 566 18.86 26.09 5.61
CA LEU A 566 18.91 24.71 5.15
C LEU A 566 17.52 24.06 5.24
N ASP A 567 16.98 23.61 4.11
CA ASP A 567 15.79 22.77 4.10
C ASP A 567 16.10 21.35 4.59
N VAL A 568 15.09 20.62 5.07
CA VAL A 568 15.22 19.22 5.48
C VAL A 568 14.23 18.33 4.72
N ARG A 569 14.74 17.23 4.17
CA ARG A 569 13.93 16.17 3.55
C ARG A 569 14.11 14.86 4.30
N LEU A 570 13.01 14.31 4.79
CA LEU A 570 12.97 13.03 5.49
C LEU A 570 12.73 11.91 4.49
N TYR A 571 13.52 10.84 4.59
CA TYR A 571 13.26 9.61 3.86
C TYR A 571 12.08 8.88 4.49
N TYR A 572 11.11 8.44 3.69
CA TYR A 572 10.00 7.62 4.15
C TYR A 572 9.67 6.55 3.12
N THR A 573 9.51 5.31 3.57
CA THR A 573 9.10 4.17 2.75
C THR A 573 8.07 3.32 3.48
N THR A 574 7.08 2.83 2.75
CA THR A 574 6.09 1.85 3.21
C THR A 574 6.32 0.47 2.60
N ARG A 575 7.38 0.30 1.81
CA ARG A 575 7.63 -0.93 1.02
C ARG A 575 8.51 -1.95 1.73
N GLU A 576 9.28 -1.50 2.71
CA GLU A 576 10.21 -2.33 3.46
C GLU A 576 9.59 -2.58 4.83
N LEU A 577 8.69 -3.55 4.93
CA LEU A 577 8.29 -4.12 6.21
C LEU A 577 9.37 -5.14 6.57
N THR A 578 10.23 -4.84 7.52
CA THR A 578 11.12 -5.87 8.06
C THR A 578 10.25 -6.86 8.85
N VAL A 579 10.35 -8.13 8.49
CA VAL A 579 9.72 -9.24 9.23
C VAL A 579 10.38 -9.41 10.58
#